data_AF-A0A6J4J2U2-F1
#
_entry.id   AF-A0A6J4J2U2-F1
#
_cell.length_a   1.000
_cell.length_b   1.000
_cell.length_c   1.000
_cell.angle_alpha   90.00
_cell.angle_beta   90.00
_cell.angle_gamma   90.00
#
_symmetry.space_group_name_H-M   'P 1'
#
loop_
_entity.id
_entity.type
_entity.pdbx_description
1 polymer ?
#
loop_
_entity_poly.entity_id
_entity_poly.type
_entity_poly.pdbx_seq_one_letter_code
_entity_poly.pdbx_strand_id
1 'polypeptide(L)'
;MPASRNAELDARVLEVLRERGPQTPSAIGRVLGLGRLGVRGVLGRLQYRGLARVAGTADTPRGWGIEAPERIREAVPPTIE
;
A
#
# COMPACT_ATOMS: atom_id res chain seq x y z
N MET A 1 13.40 -18.32 11.21
CA MET A 1 14.11 -17.07 10.83
C MET A 1 13.29 -15.91 11.36
N PRO A 2 13.84 -15.00 12.19
CA PRO A 2 13.12 -13.77 12.53
C PRO A 2 12.81 -13.00 11.23
N ALA A 3 11.64 -12.35 11.18
CA ALA A 3 11.30 -11.51 10.06
C ALA A 3 12.36 -10.41 9.93
N SER A 4 12.81 -10.14 8.70
CA SER A 4 13.72 -9.00 8.49
C SER A 4 13.02 -7.71 8.96
N ARG A 5 13.78 -6.75 9.49
CA ARG A 5 13.27 -5.42 9.87
C ARG A 5 12.42 -4.76 8.78
N ASN A 6 12.73 -5.04 7.50
CA ASN A 6 11.95 -4.56 6.36
C ASN A 6 10.58 -5.23 6.27
N ALA A 7 10.49 -6.54 6.51
CA ALA A 7 9.21 -7.26 6.52
C ALA A 7 8.30 -6.78 7.66
N GLU A 8 8.85 -6.47 8.83
CA GLU A 8 8.09 -5.89 9.95
C GLU A 8 7.56 -4.48 9.60
N LEU A 9 8.40 -3.64 9.00
CA LEU A 9 7.97 -2.30 8.54
C LEU A 9 6.92 -2.37 7.44
N ASP A 10 7.09 -3.29 6.48
CA ASP A 10 6.12 -3.53 5.41
C ASP A 10 4.76 -3.94 6.01
N ALA A 11 4.74 -4.87 6.98
CA ALA A 11 3.52 -5.32 7.66
C ALA A 11 2.83 -4.19 8.44
N ARG A 12 3.60 -3.41 9.22
CA ARG A 12 3.05 -2.28 9.99
C ARG A 12 2.46 -1.18 9.09
N VAL A 13 3.07 -0.90 7.94
CA VAL A 13 2.50 0.05 6.98
C VAL A 13 1.20 -0.49 6.38
N LEU A 14 1.14 -1.77 6.02
CA LEU A 14 -0.08 -2.39 5.52
C LEU A 14 -1.21 -2.40 6.57
N GLU A 15 -0.90 -2.66 7.83
CA GLU A 15 -1.85 -2.61 8.94
C GLU A 15 -2.48 -1.22 9.07
N VAL A 16 -1.68 -0.16 9.06
CA VAL A 16 -2.18 1.22 9.10
C VAL A 16 -3.12 1.52 7.92
N LEU A 17 -2.76 1.08 6.71
CA LEU A 17 -3.60 1.26 5.53
C LEU A 17 -4.89 0.45 5.59
N ARG A 18 -4.88 -0.70 6.28
CA ARG A 18 -6.06 -1.56 6.46
C ARG A 18 -7.06 -0.94 7.43
N GLU A 19 -6.56 -0.44 8.55
CA GLU A 19 -7.39 0.12 9.61
C GLU A 19 -7.93 1.51 9.27
N ARG A 20 -7.12 2.34 8.61
CA ARG A 20 -7.42 3.77 8.39
C ARG A 20 -7.76 4.11 6.95
N GLY A 21 -7.83 3.10 6.08
CA GLY A 21 -8.01 3.29 4.65
C GLY A 21 -6.85 4.05 4.01
N PRO A 22 -7.09 4.74 2.88
CA PRO A 22 -6.03 5.45 2.19
C PRO A 22 -5.40 6.59 3.01
N GLN A 23 -4.07 6.61 3.10
CA GLN A 23 -3.32 7.57 3.92
C GLN A 23 -2.10 8.14 3.19
N THR A 24 -1.73 9.38 3.51
CA THR A 24 -0.49 9.98 2.98
C THR A 24 0.75 9.39 3.68
N PRO A 25 1.95 9.41 3.04
CA PRO A 25 3.18 8.93 3.68
C PRO A 25 3.49 9.66 5.01
N SER A 26 3.13 10.94 5.12
CA SER A 26 3.31 11.72 6.34
C SER A 26 2.36 11.28 7.46
N ALA A 27 1.11 10.95 7.13
CA ALA A 27 0.13 10.46 8.11
C ALA A 27 0.52 9.08 8.64
N ILE A 28 0.95 8.18 7.76
CA ILE A 28 1.47 6.86 8.14
C ILE A 28 2.72 7.00 9.01
N GLY A 29 3.64 7.89 8.62
CA GLY A 29 4.84 8.17 9.40
C GLY A 29 4.55 8.66 10.82
N ARG A 30 3.54 9.52 10.99
CA ARG A 30 3.11 9.99 12.31
C ARG A 30 2.59 8.85 13.20
N VAL A 31 1.83 7.91 12.62
CA VAL A 31 1.31 6.75 13.37
C VAL A 31 2.43 5.79 13.76
N LEU A 32 3.41 5.58 12.88
CA LEU A 32 4.48 4.59 13.10
C LEU A 32 5.73 5.15 13.77
N GLY A 33 5.81 6.46 14.02
CA GLY A 33 7.02 7.12 14.49
C GLY A 33 8.14 7.15 13.45
N LEU A 34 7.79 7.15 12.16
CA LEU A 34 8.73 7.07 11.03
C LEU A 34 8.77 8.39 10.25
N GLY A 35 9.95 8.71 9.72
CA GLY A 35 10.11 9.82 8.79
C GLY A 35 9.40 9.55 7.45
N ARG A 36 8.88 10.62 6.82
CA ARG A 36 8.19 10.57 5.52
C ARG A 36 8.97 9.81 4.44
N LEU A 37 10.28 10.03 4.36
CA LEU A 37 11.15 9.37 3.36
C LEU A 37 11.24 7.86 3.57
N GLY A 38 11.34 7.41 4.83
CA GLY A 38 11.34 5.99 5.17
C GLY A 38 10.03 5.31 4.76
N VAL A 39 8.90 5.98 5.04
CA VAL A 39 7.58 5.48 4.62
C VAL A 39 7.43 5.43 3.11
N ARG A 40 7.91 6.43 2.36
CA ARG A 40 7.90 6.39 0.88
C ARG A 40 8.69 5.19 0.33
N GLY A 41 9.83 4.87 0.95
CA GLY A 41 10.60 3.69 0.59
C GLY A 41 9.83 2.39 0.81
N VAL A 42 9.13 2.26 1.94
CA VAL A 42 8.28 1.10 2.23
C VAL A 42 7.13 1.00 1.21
N LEU A 43 6.41 2.09 0.97
CA LEU A 43 5.30 2.14 0.03
C LEU A 43 5.73 1.80 -1.40
N GLY A 44 6.90 2.28 -1.83
CA GLY A 44 7.47 1.90 -3.13
C GLY A 44 7.74 0.40 -3.26
N ARG A 45 8.27 -0.24 -2.21
CA ARG A 45 8.46 -1.70 -2.20
C ARG A 45 7.13 -2.45 -2.21
N LEU A 46 6.16 -1.99 -1.42
CA LEU A 46 4.82 -2.59 -1.38
C LEU A 46 4.10 -2.44 -2.73
N GLN A 47 4.29 -1.32 -3.43
CA GLN A 47 3.79 -1.10 -4.78
C GLN A 47 4.42 -2.05 -5.79
N TYR A 48 5.75 -2.18 -5.75
CA TYR A 48 6.46 -3.11 -6.63
C TYR A 48 5.97 -4.57 -6.43
N ARG A 49 5.54 -4.92 -5.22
CA ARG A 49 4.94 -6.22 -4.90
C ARG A 49 3.44 -6.33 -5.19
N GLY A 50 2.80 -5.27 -5.67
CA GLY A 50 1.35 -5.23 -5.92
C GLY A 50 0.49 -5.28 -4.65
N LEU A 51 1.00 -4.80 -3.51
CA LEU A 51 0.30 -4.79 -2.22
C LEU A 51 -0.27 -3.42 -1.84
N ALA A 52 0.29 -2.35 -2.40
CA ALA A 52 -0.16 -0.99 -2.13
C ALA A 52 -0.15 -0.15 -3.41
N ARG A 53 -1.11 0.76 -3.54
CA ARG A 53 -1.21 1.66 -4.68
C ARG A 53 -1.57 3.08 -4.26
N VAL A 54 -1.28 4.05 -5.11
CA VAL A 54 -1.82 5.40 -4.94
C VAL A 54 -3.34 5.33 -5.08
N ALA A 55 -4.05 5.82 -4.06
CA ALA A 55 -5.49 5.95 -4.04
C ALA A 55 -5.89 7.38 -4.43
N GLY A 56 -6.93 7.51 -5.24
CA GLY A 56 -7.36 8.77 -5.85
C GLY A 56 -7.19 8.74 -7.36
N THR A 57 -7.50 9.87 -8.01
CA THR A 57 -7.22 10.07 -9.43
C THR A 57 -5.81 10.64 -9.61
N ALA A 58 -5.27 10.59 -10.83
CA ALA A 58 -3.98 11.20 -11.14
C ALA A 58 -3.93 12.68 -10.74
N ASP A 59 -5.05 13.39 -10.90
CA ASP A 59 -5.20 14.81 -10.58
C ASP A 59 -5.47 15.09 -9.09
N THR A 60 -5.98 14.11 -8.34
CA THR A 60 -6.26 14.26 -6.89
C THR A 60 -5.81 13.02 -6.10
N PRO A 61 -4.49 12.85 -5.90
CA PRO A 61 -4.00 11.75 -5.08
C PRO A 61 -4.45 11.95 -3.63
N ARG A 62 -5.32 11.05 -3.14
CA ARG A 62 -5.86 11.05 -1.78
C ARG A 62 -4.92 10.37 -0.78
N GLY A 63 -3.95 9.60 -1.27
CA GLY A 63 -2.95 8.92 -0.45
C GLY A 63 -2.52 7.59 -1.05
N TRP A 64 -2.08 6.68 -0.20
CA TRP A 64 -1.76 5.30 -0.51
C TRP A 64 -2.79 4.39 0.13
N GLY A 65 -3.27 3.37 -0.57
CA GLY A 65 -4.18 2.36 -0.05
C GLY A 65 -3.69 0.95 -0.38
N ILE A 66 -4.33 -0.05 0.22
CA ILE A 66 -4.06 -1.47 -0.09
C ILE A 66 -4.59 -1.77 -1.49
N GLU A 67 -3.81 -2.54 -2.25
CA GLU A 67 -4.30 -3.18 -3.47
C GLU A 67 -5.24 -4.32 -3.05
N ALA A 68 -6.55 -4.10 -3.16
CA ALA A 68 -7.53 -5.13 -2.79
C ALA A 68 -7.40 -6.35 -3.73
N PRO A 69 -7.33 -7.59 -3.21
CA PRO A 69 -7.27 -8.80 -4.03
C PRO A 69 -8.54 -9.03 -4.88
N GLU A 70 -9.59 -8.25 -4.67
CA GLU A 70 -10.87 -8.36 -5.38
C GLU A 70 -10.72 -8.02 -6.87
N ARG A 71 -9.71 -7.21 -7.25
CA ARG A 71 -9.38 -6.98 -8.67
C ARG A 71 -8.62 -8.12 -9.34
N ILE A 72 -8.15 -9.12 -8.61
CA ILE A 72 -7.57 -10.34 -9.22
C ILE A 72 -8.69 -11.26 -9.75
N ARG A 73 -9.97 -11.02 -9.40
CA ARG A 73 -11.12 -11.82 -9.88
C ARG A 73 -11.80 -11.28 -11.15
N GLU A 74 -11.48 -10.08 -11.61
CA GLU A 74 -11.98 -9.53 -12.89
C GLU A 74 -10.85 -9.45 -13.93
N ALA A 75 -10.21 -10.59 -14.16
CA ALA A 75 -9.56 -10.88 -15.44
C ALA A 75 -10.14 -12.20 -15.96
N VAL A 76 -11.47 -12.29 -16.03
CA VAL A 76 -12.10 -13.27 -16.91
C VAL A 76 -11.98 -12.67 -18.32
N PRO A 77 -11.14 -13.20 -19.21
CA PRO A 77 -11.14 -12.74 -20.59
C PRO A 77 -12.55 -12.92 -21.16
N PRO A 78 -13.08 -11.99 -21.97
CA PRO A 78 -14.33 -12.25 -22.66
C PRO A 78 -14.13 -13.53 -23.49
N THR A 79 -14.89 -14.58 -23.20
CA THR A 79 -15.04 -15.70 -24.12
C THR A 79 -15.65 -15.11 -25.37
N ILE A 80 -14.84 -15.00 -26.42
CA ILE A 80 -15.33 -14.70 -27.76
C ILE A 80 -15.99 -16.00 -28.23
N GLU A 81 -17.33 -16.00 -28.27
CA GLU A 81 -18.11 -16.99 -29.03
C GLU A 81 -17.91 -16.81 -30.54
#